data_AF-A0A2M6YSR2-F1
#
_entry.id   AF-A0A2M6YSR2-F1
#
_cell.length_a   1.000
_cell.length_b   1.000
_cell.length_c   1.000
_cell.angle_alpha   90.00
_cell.angle_beta   90.00
_cell.angle_gamma   90.00
#
_symmetry.space_group_name_H-M   'P 1'
#
loop_
_entity.id
_entity.type
_entity.pdbx_description
1 polymer ?
#
loop_
_entity_poly.entity_id
_entity_poly.type
_entity_poly.pdbx_seq_one_letter_code
_entity_poly.pdbx_strand_id
1 'polypeptide(L)' 'MDRQKYADALKKQLEPNIYNHSLALEACMGGLYDYFQLINQLTHNQATKDEWMLAGLLHDIDYSGEFKST' A
#
# COMPACT_ATOMS: atom_id res chain seq x y z
N MET A 1 -2.34 7.48 12.33
CA MET A 1 -2.18 8.17 11.04
C MET A 1 -3.56 8.33 10.39
N ASP A 2 -3.75 9.28 9.49
CA ASP A 2 -5.01 9.45 8.77
C ASP A 2 -4.90 8.87 7.36
N ARG A 3 -5.40 7.63 7.19
CA ARG A 3 -5.36 6.88 5.92
C ARG A 3 -6.08 7.63 4.79
N GLN A 4 -7.10 8.44 5.12
CA GLN A 4 -7.86 9.17 4.11
C GLN A 4 -7.01 10.24 3.42
N LYS A 5 -6.13 10.95 4.16
CA LYS A 5 -5.22 11.95 3.58
C LYS A 5 -4.30 11.35 2.51
N TYR A 6 -3.81 10.13 2.74
CA TYR A 6 -2.98 9.43 1.77
C TYR A 6 -3.78 9.00 0.54
N ALA A 7 -4.98 8.42 0.74
CA ALA A 7 -5.85 8.03 -0.36
C ALA A 7 -6.23 9.23 -1.26
N ASP A 8 -6.52 10.39 -0.65
CA ASP A 8 -6.82 11.61 -1.39
C ASP A 8 -5.61 12.12 -2.19
N ALA A 9 -4.41 12.04 -1.62
CA ALA A 9 -3.17 12.39 -2.31
C ALA A 9 -2.90 11.48 -3.51
N LEU A 10 -3.06 10.16 -3.33
CA LEU A 10 -2.90 9.19 -4.42
C LEU A 10 -3.90 9.41 -5.55
N LYS A 11 -5.18 9.62 -5.20
CA LYS A 11 -6.24 9.86 -6.19
C LYS A 11 -5.99 11.12 -7.02
N LYS A 12 -5.29 12.11 -6.45
CA LYS A 12 -4.89 13.32 -7.17
C LYS A 12 -3.65 13.11 -8.05
N GLN A 13 -2.69 12.30 -7.59
CA GLN A 13 -1.39 12.14 -8.24
C GLN A 13 -1.39 11.06 -9.34
N LEU A 14 -2.14 9.98 -9.15
CA LEU A 14 -2.07 8.77 -9.96
C LEU A 14 -3.23 8.68 -10.95
N GLU A 15 -2.98 8.01 -12.08
CA GLU A 15 -4.05 7.62 -12.99
C GLU A 15 -4.99 6.59 -12.33
N PRO A 16 -6.28 6.53 -12.73
CA PRO A 16 -7.27 5.68 -12.07
C PRO A 16 -6.88 4.20 -11.99
N ASN A 17 -6.21 3.65 -13.00
CA ASN A 17 -5.73 2.28 -13.01
C ASN A 17 -4.63 2.03 -11.96
N ILE A 18 -3.68 2.95 -11.80
CA ILE A 18 -2.57 2.84 -10.83
C ILE A 18 -3.08 3.08 -9.41
N TYR A 19 -4.03 4.01 -9.23
CA TYR A 19 -4.72 4.18 -7.96
C TYR A 19 -5.46 2.90 -7.53
N ASN A 20 -6.22 2.28 -8.45
CA ASN A 20 -6.94 1.04 -8.17
C ASN A 20 -5.98 -0.13 -7.89
N HIS A 21 -4.85 -0.21 -8.60
CA HIS A 21 -3.77 -1.16 -8.32
C HIS A 21 -3.21 -0.98 -6.90
N SER A 22 -2.98 0.27 -6.48
CA SER A 22 -2.50 0.58 -5.12
C SER A 22 -3.52 0.18 -4.03
N LEU A 23 -4.82 0.39 -4.28
CA LEU A 23 -5.88 -0.09 -3.38
C LEU A 23 -5.94 -1.63 -3.31
N ALA A 24 -5.75 -2.32 -4.44
CA ALA A 24 -5.70 -3.77 -4.46
C ALA A 24 -4.48 -4.31 -3.70
N LEU A 25 -3.32 -3.64 -3.81
CA LEU A 25 -2.13 -4.01 -3.07
C LEU A 25 -2.26 -3.75 -1.57
N GLU A 26 -2.87 -2.64 -1.13
CA GLU A 26 -3.20 -2.39 0.28
C GLU A 26 -3.97 -3.58 0.89
N ALA A 27 -5.02 -4.05 0.21
CA ALA A 27 -5.80 -5.20 0.66
C ALA A 27 -4.98 -6.51 0.65
N CYS A 28 -4.17 -6.72 -0.39
CA CYS A 28 -3.28 -7.87 -0.51
C CYS A 28 -2.27 -7.92 0.66
N MET A 29 -1.65 -6.79 1.00
CA MET A 29 -0.71 -6.69 2.11
C MET A 29 -1.36 -7.03 3.45
N GLY A 30 -2.61 -6.61 3.67
CA GLY A 30 -3.39 -7.00 4.84
C GLY A 30 -3.63 -8.52 4.92
N GLY A 31 -3.97 -9.15 3.80
CA GLY A 31 -4.16 -10.61 3.72
C GLY A 31 -2.86 -11.39 3.92
N LEU A 32 -1.74 -10.90 3.37
CA LEU A 32 -0.42 -11.50 3.59
C LEU A 32 0.00 -11.41 5.06
N TYR A 33 -0.24 -10.27 5.71
CA TYR A 33 0.02 -10.13 7.14
C TYR A 33 -0.77 -11.16 7.96
N ASP A 34 -2.07 -11.29 7.72
CA ASP A 34 -2.92 -12.27 8.42
C ASP A 34 -2.42 -13.71 8.21
N TYR A 35 -2.01 -14.04 6.98
CA TYR A 35 -1.46 -15.34 6.66
C TYR A 35 -0.14 -15.63 7.40
N PHE A 36 0.82 -14.70 7.37
CA PHE A 36 2.10 -14.88 8.06
C PHE A 36 1.95 -14.92 9.58
N GLN A 37 0.98 -14.18 10.12
CA GLN A 37 0.61 -14.24 11.53
C GLN A 37 0.09 -15.64 11.89
N LEU A 38 -0.82 -16.19 11.08
CA LEU A 38 -1.41 -17.51 11.29
C LEU A 38 -0.36 -18.63 11.34
N ILE A 39 0.67 -18.56 10.49
CA ILE A 39 1.73 -19.57 10.42
C ILE A 39 2.92 -19.26 11.35
N ASN A 40 2.79 -18.30 12.27
CA ASN A 40 3.82 -17.87 13.23
C ASN A 40 5.17 -17.52 12.56
N GLN A 41 5.12 -16.94 11.35
CA GLN A 41 6.31 -16.47 10.63
C GLN A 41 6.56 -14.97 10.79
N LEU A 42 5.75 -14.28 11.61
CA LEU A 42 6.01 -12.90 12.00
C LEU A 42 7.00 -12.86 13.17
N THR A 43 8.12 -12.14 13.02
CA THR A 43 9.10 -11.92 14.10
C THR A 43 8.72 -10.70 14.96
N HIS A 44 9.18 -10.66 16.21
CA HIS A 44 8.76 -9.67 17.22
C HIS A 44 9.09 -8.19 16.92
N ASN A 45 9.91 -7.89 15.90
CA ASN A 45 10.32 -6.53 15.51
C ASN A 45 9.63 -6.03 14.23
N GLN A 46 8.50 -6.63 13.83
CA GLN A 46 7.88 -6.31 12.56
C GLN A 46 6.87 -5.17 12.64
N ALA A 47 6.78 -4.43 11.52
CA ALA A 47 5.74 -3.45 11.27
C ALA A 47 4.35 -4.08 11.44
N THR A 48 3.43 -3.31 12.00
CA THR A 48 2.02 -3.64 12.22
C THR A 48 1.28 -3.89 10.90
N LYS A 49 0.11 -4.54 10.96
CA LYS A 49 -0.76 -4.73 9.79
C LYS A 49 -1.10 -3.41 9.10
N ASP A 50 -1.40 -2.38 9.87
CA ASP A 50 -1.73 -1.05 9.35
C ASP A 50 -0.55 -0.43 8.57
N GLU A 51 0.69 -0.65 9.05
CA GLU A 51 1.90 -0.21 8.35
C GLU A 51 2.14 -0.99 7.06
N TRP A 52 1.85 -2.31 7.03
CA TRP A 52 1.91 -3.12 5.81
C TRP A 52 0.89 -2.64 4.76
N MET A 53 -0.35 -2.43 5.21
CA MET A 53 -1.41 -1.91 4.36
C MET A 53 -1.07 -0.53 3.81
N LEU A 54 -0.57 0.37 4.67
CA LEU A 54 -0.14 1.70 4.27
C LEU A 54 1.04 1.67 3.28
N ALA A 55 2.01 0.79 3.49
CA ALA A 55 3.12 0.60 2.56
C ALA A 55 2.62 0.12 1.19
N GLY A 56 1.69 -0.85 1.16
CA GLY A 56 1.04 -1.29 -0.08
C GLY A 56 0.27 -0.17 -0.79
N LEU A 57 -0.45 0.66 -0.03
CA LEU A 57 -1.15 1.82 -0.57
C LEU A 57 -0.17 2.82 -1.20
N LEU A 58 0.94 3.13 -0.55
CA LEU A 58 1.85 4.21 -0.96
C LEU A 58 2.92 3.80 -1.99
N HIS A 59 3.09 2.51 -2.27
CA HIS A 59 4.28 1.99 -2.96
C HIS A 59 4.60 2.64 -4.32
N ASP A 60 3.57 3.04 -5.07
CA ASP A 60 3.68 3.60 -6.43
C ASP A 60 3.32 5.10 -6.46
N ILE A 61 3.36 5.82 -5.34
CA ILE A 61 2.94 7.24 -5.27
C ILE A 61 3.71 8.15 -6.24
N ASP A 62 4.94 7.80 -6.57
CA ASP A 62 5.80 8.55 -7.50
C ASP A 62 5.63 8.13 -8.97
N TYR A 63 4.81 7.12 -9.29
CA TYR A 63 4.56 6.64 -10.66
C TYR A 63 3.64 7.59 -11.46
N SER A 64 4.14 8.80 -11.75
CA SER A 64 3.38 9.88 -12.38
C SER A 64 4.28 10.85 -13.15
N GLY A 65 3.73 11.53 -14.16
CA GLY A 65 4.45 12.60 -14.87
C GLY A 65 5.79 12.15 -15.46
N GLU A 66 6.85 12.92 -15.16
CA GLU A 66 8.22 12.68 -15.62
C GLU A 66 8.87 11.40 -15.09
N PHE A 67 8.25 10.74 -14.10
CA PHE A 67 8.73 9.49 -13.50
C PHE A 67 8.16 8.24 -14.19
N LYS A 68 7.24 8.39 -15.15
CA LYS A 68 6.84 7.28 -16.02
C LYS A 68 7.85 7.13 -17.14
N SER A 69 8.49 5.97 -17.23
CA SER A 69 9.35 5.61 -18.37
C SER A 69 8.57 5.76 -19.68
N THR A 70 9.11 6.60 -20.57
CA THR A 70 8.67 6.81 -21.96
C THR A 70 8.92 5.60 -22.85
#